data_AF-A0A9E2LBD6-F1
#
_entry.id   AF-A0A9E2LBD6-F1
#
_cell.length_a   1.000
_cell.length_b   1.000
_cell.length_c   1.000
_cell.angle_alpha   90.00
_cell.angle_beta   90.00
_cell.angle_gamma   90.00
#
_symmetry.space_group_name_H-M   'P 1'
#
loop_
_entity.id
_entity.type
_entity.pdbx_description
1 polymer ?
#
loop_
_entity_poly.entity_id
_entity_poly.type
_entity_poly.pdbx_seq_one_letter_code
_entity_poly.pdbx_strand_id
1 'polypeptide(L)'
;RLLARLPDKAEQAELAEAALDGHGFQDWRITERLDEGRVAVRDRRCALVDPVRYGEAGGRTEADLFGELAPVLLDPDILTDLWIRRARGIAAVFEAEGIAVHVTAGPEPDLPDDLEPLGYVYGGQLPAEDLARYRAQREVFNERAEAARQLLSEAGDTETVDAAIIAMIRARVTADQTGCGGRVVTTMVMWPASGTGVDVRCYTPEEPEIEEDGSTGSGSPDQASAPLAYVPPEVATPEPEIDGVNHALHGVRTDVATRGLIRALADDPGAALTALIARLFTVLVLRTHVARSDSALAILATGFNPTGGRVIEPLDGEVRQRLDDRRATWQASGETVIAWVHALPHGEKMGLLAELTAISLDVREERTTLIRRSARAEAAELAALCAADITLHWTPDAPFLQPHSRGLLLGMLEAMGAEDDRARSLKKAELVDWVAEQAASRTWAPAGLSWAGSPQDDADEADDRPIDEQDPAFDDDGVGAFAVTPAGEAALDPAAA
;
A
#
# COMPACT_ATOMS: atom_id res chain seq x y z
N ARG A 1 3.50 -4.14 -39.99
CA ARG A 1 2.34 -4.65 -40.77
C ARG A 1 1.03 -4.31 -40.07
N LEU A 2 0.89 -4.66 -38.79
CA LEU A 2 -0.27 -4.29 -37.95
C LEU A 2 -0.56 -2.78 -37.93
N LEU A 3 0.47 -1.92 -37.83
CA LEU A 3 0.30 -0.46 -37.89
C LEU A 3 -0.48 0.02 -39.14
N ALA A 4 -0.20 -0.56 -40.31
CA ALA A 4 -0.88 -0.18 -41.55
C ALA A 4 -2.35 -0.59 -41.59
N ARG A 5 -2.81 -1.43 -40.65
CA ARG A 5 -4.20 -1.87 -40.50
C ARG A 5 -5.03 -0.94 -39.61
N LEU A 6 -4.42 0.01 -38.89
CA LEU A 6 -5.16 0.99 -38.10
C LEU A 6 -6.01 1.90 -39.00
N PRO A 7 -7.23 2.28 -38.61
CA PRO A 7 -8.08 3.13 -39.44
C PRO A 7 -7.60 4.59 -39.49
N ASP A 8 -6.98 5.09 -38.42
CA ASP A 8 -6.52 6.49 -38.33
C ASP A 8 -5.07 6.66 -38.78
N LYS A 9 -4.89 7.47 -39.84
CA LYS A 9 -3.56 7.78 -40.40
C LYS A 9 -2.74 8.73 -39.52
N ALA A 10 -3.39 9.56 -38.71
CA ALA A 10 -2.69 10.45 -37.77
C ALA A 10 -2.09 9.63 -36.63
N GLU A 11 -2.86 8.71 -36.05
CA GLU A 11 -2.38 7.77 -35.02
C GLU A 11 -1.30 6.83 -35.59
N GLN A 12 -1.43 6.38 -36.85
CA GLN A 12 -0.35 5.63 -37.52
C GLN A 12 0.96 6.42 -37.60
N ALA A 13 0.88 7.72 -37.94
CA ALA A 13 2.05 8.58 -38.07
C ALA A 13 2.69 8.84 -36.70
N GLU A 14 1.88 9.10 -35.66
CA GLU A 14 2.36 9.28 -34.29
C GLU A 14 3.06 8.03 -33.76
N LEU A 15 2.47 6.84 -33.93
CA LEU A 15 3.09 5.58 -33.51
C LEU A 15 4.34 5.23 -34.33
N ALA A 16 4.38 5.60 -35.62
CA ALA A 16 5.57 5.45 -36.45
C ALA A 16 6.69 6.41 -36.02
N GLU A 17 6.36 7.67 -35.76
CA GLU A 17 7.28 8.71 -35.30
C GLU A 17 7.85 8.34 -33.92
N ALA A 18 7.00 7.94 -32.97
CA ALA A 18 7.44 7.45 -31.67
C ALA A 18 8.40 6.25 -31.77
N ALA A 19 8.15 5.32 -32.71
CA ALA A 19 9.05 4.19 -32.95
C ALA A 19 10.38 4.63 -33.60
N LEU A 20 10.36 5.61 -34.51
CA LEU A 20 11.54 6.19 -35.15
C LEU A 20 12.39 7.01 -34.16
N ASP A 21 11.73 7.65 -33.19
CA ASP A 21 12.36 8.43 -32.11
C ASP A 21 12.93 7.55 -30.98
N GLY A 22 12.86 6.22 -31.13
CA GLY A 22 13.52 5.27 -30.25
C GLY A 22 12.70 4.80 -29.05
N HIS A 23 11.39 5.11 -28.98
CA HIS A 23 10.50 4.65 -27.92
C HIS A 23 10.06 3.18 -28.04
N GLY A 24 10.55 2.47 -29.05
CA GLY A 24 10.17 1.09 -29.36
C GLY A 24 8.79 1.00 -30.05
N PHE A 25 8.56 -0.10 -30.76
CA PHE A 25 7.31 -0.30 -31.48
C PHE A 25 6.25 -0.89 -30.53
N GLN A 26 5.22 -0.10 -30.21
CA GLN A 26 4.19 -0.47 -29.24
C GLN A 26 3.14 -1.42 -29.84
N ASP A 27 3.56 -2.65 -30.16
CA ASP A 27 2.70 -3.69 -30.76
C ASP A 27 1.40 -3.90 -29.97
N TRP A 28 1.49 -3.93 -28.63
CA TRP A 28 0.34 -4.11 -27.75
C TRP A 28 -0.75 -3.03 -27.94
N ARG A 29 -0.35 -1.77 -28.13
CA ARG A 29 -1.27 -0.63 -28.31
C ARG A 29 -1.95 -0.69 -29.68
N ILE A 30 -1.23 -1.16 -30.70
CA ILE A 30 -1.78 -1.39 -32.04
C ILE A 30 -2.79 -2.55 -31.99
N THR A 31 -2.45 -3.67 -31.32
CA THR A 31 -3.36 -4.80 -31.16
C THR A 31 -4.60 -4.40 -30.37
N GLU A 32 -4.46 -3.66 -29.27
CA GLU A 32 -5.59 -3.18 -28.46
C GLU A 32 -6.54 -2.28 -29.28
N ARG A 33 -6.00 -1.36 -30.09
CA ARG A 33 -6.80 -0.53 -31.01
C ARG A 33 -7.47 -1.32 -32.13
N LEU A 34 -6.82 -2.36 -32.63
CA LEU A 34 -7.41 -3.24 -33.66
C LEU A 34 -8.48 -4.18 -33.09
N ASP A 35 -8.43 -4.46 -31.79
CA ASP A 35 -9.40 -5.27 -31.05
C ASP A 35 -10.53 -4.43 -30.42
N GLU A 36 -10.38 -3.10 -30.34
CA GLU A 36 -11.35 -2.19 -29.73
C GLU A 36 -12.73 -2.31 -30.41
N GLY A 37 -13.74 -2.65 -29.61
CA GLY A 37 -15.12 -2.86 -30.08
C GLY A 37 -15.37 -4.15 -30.86
N ARG A 38 -14.38 -5.05 -31.00
CA ARG A 38 -14.53 -6.33 -31.69
C ARG A 38 -14.65 -7.48 -30.69
N VAL A 39 -15.55 -8.41 -30.98
CA VAL A 39 -15.70 -9.66 -30.21
C VAL A 39 -14.86 -10.74 -30.88
N ALA A 40 -13.76 -11.14 -30.26
CA ALA A 40 -12.87 -12.18 -30.78
C ALA A 40 -13.19 -13.56 -30.17
N VAL A 41 -12.59 -14.63 -30.71
CA VAL A 41 -12.63 -15.98 -30.12
C VAL A 41 -12.07 -16.08 -28.70
N ARG A 42 -11.43 -15.02 -28.20
CA ARG A 42 -10.94 -14.89 -26.81
C ARG A 42 -12.00 -14.30 -25.87
N ASP A 43 -13.19 -13.96 -26.35
CA ASP A 43 -14.30 -13.46 -25.54
C ASP A 43 -14.65 -14.47 -24.43
N ARG A 44 -15.00 -13.97 -23.25
CA ARG A 44 -15.31 -14.80 -22.08
C ARG A 44 -16.46 -15.77 -22.34
N ARG A 45 -17.42 -15.42 -23.21
CA ARG A 45 -18.53 -16.29 -23.60
C ARG A 45 -18.05 -17.51 -24.37
N CYS A 46 -16.92 -17.43 -25.06
CA CYS A 46 -16.36 -18.53 -25.84
C CYS A 46 -15.87 -19.71 -24.98
N ALA A 47 -15.70 -19.50 -23.67
CA ALA A 47 -15.39 -20.60 -22.75
C ALA A 47 -16.55 -21.63 -22.70
N LEU A 48 -17.81 -21.18 -22.66
CA LEU A 48 -18.97 -22.08 -22.72
C LEU A 48 -19.49 -22.36 -24.14
N VAL A 49 -19.20 -21.47 -25.08
CA VAL A 49 -19.66 -21.59 -26.46
C VAL A 49 -18.45 -21.65 -27.37
N ASP A 50 -18.02 -22.86 -27.67
CA ASP A 50 -16.89 -23.03 -28.59
C ASP A 50 -17.21 -22.44 -29.98
N PRO A 51 -16.17 -22.08 -30.76
CA PRO A 51 -16.36 -21.50 -32.09
C PRO A 51 -17.11 -22.41 -33.07
N VAL A 52 -17.11 -23.74 -32.86
CA VAL A 52 -17.82 -24.69 -33.72
C VAL A 52 -19.32 -24.54 -33.50
N ARG A 53 -19.79 -24.53 -32.24
CA ARG A 53 -21.20 -24.30 -31.88
C ARG A 53 -21.71 -22.93 -32.32
N TYR A 54 -20.85 -21.92 -32.22
CA TYR A 54 -21.15 -20.60 -32.76
C TYR A 54 -21.41 -20.65 -34.27
N GLY A 55 -20.55 -21.33 -35.03
CA GLY A 55 -20.72 -21.51 -36.48
C GLY A 55 -21.93 -22.38 -36.85
N GLU A 56 -22.21 -23.44 -36.11
CA GLU A 56 -23.38 -24.31 -36.29
C GLU A 56 -24.70 -23.55 -36.09
N ALA A 57 -24.71 -22.56 -35.20
CA ALA A 57 -25.84 -21.66 -34.99
C ALA A 57 -25.97 -20.56 -36.07
N GLY A 58 -25.12 -20.59 -37.11
CA GLY A 58 -25.11 -19.62 -38.21
C GLY A 58 -24.24 -18.39 -37.96
N GLY A 59 -23.42 -18.37 -36.89
CA GLY A 59 -22.50 -17.29 -36.59
C GLY A 59 -21.37 -17.18 -37.61
N ARG A 60 -21.07 -15.95 -38.04
CA ARG A 60 -20.02 -15.68 -39.02
C ARG A 60 -18.72 -15.31 -38.32
N THR A 61 -17.62 -15.91 -38.78
CA THR A 61 -16.28 -15.63 -38.26
C THR A 61 -15.42 -15.01 -39.35
N GLU A 62 -14.78 -13.89 -39.05
CA GLU A 62 -13.73 -13.28 -39.87
C GLU A 62 -12.37 -13.73 -39.32
N ALA A 63 -11.62 -14.50 -40.11
CA ALA A 63 -10.26 -14.90 -39.75
C ALA A 63 -9.25 -14.05 -40.51
N ASP A 64 -8.21 -13.57 -39.81
CA ASP A 64 -7.07 -12.97 -40.48
C ASP A 64 -6.32 -14.05 -41.29
N LEU A 65 -6.22 -13.84 -42.60
CA LEU A 65 -5.55 -14.76 -43.52
C LEU A 65 -4.07 -14.98 -43.18
N PHE A 66 -3.45 -14.05 -42.44
CA PHE A 66 -2.06 -14.14 -42.02
C PHE A 66 -1.88 -14.69 -40.59
N GLY A 67 -2.98 -14.95 -39.88
CA GLY A 67 -2.95 -15.44 -38.49
C GLY A 67 -2.32 -14.48 -37.49
N GLU A 68 -2.21 -13.19 -37.82
CA GLU A 68 -1.62 -12.17 -36.95
C GLU A 68 -2.64 -11.67 -35.89
N LEU A 69 -3.94 -11.75 -36.21
CA LEU A 69 -5.04 -11.41 -35.31
C LEU A 69 -5.92 -12.62 -34.97
N ALA A 70 -6.51 -12.61 -33.77
CA ALA A 70 -7.48 -13.61 -33.37
C ALA A 70 -8.74 -13.52 -34.28
N PRO A 71 -9.36 -14.65 -34.66
CA PRO A 71 -10.61 -14.61 -35.41
C PRO A 71 -11.69 -13.82 -34.68
N VAL A 72 -12.44 -13.03 -35.45
CA VAL A 72 -13.49 -12.13 -34.95
C VAL A 72 -14.85 -12.70 -35.26
N LEU A 73 -15.71 -12.71 -34.24
CA LEU A 73 -17.08 -13.18 -34.27
C LEU A 73 -17.98 -11.99 -34.64
N LEU A 74 -18.57 -12.04 -35.83
CA LEU A 74 -19.28 -10.90 -36.43
C LEU A 74 -20.70 -10.74 -35.91
N ASP A 75 -21.27 -11.80 -35.35
CA ASP A 75 -22.64 -11.86 -34.84
C ASP A 75 -22.62 -12.08 -33.32
N PRO A 76 -22.31 -11.05 -32.50
CA PRO A 76 -22.19 -11.17 -31.05
C PRO A 76 -23.49 -11.56 -30.35
N ASP A 77 -24.65 -11.26 -30.95
CA ASP A 77 -25.96 -11.63 -30.42
C ASP A 77 -26.17 -13.14 -30.41
N ILE A 78 -25.72 -13.85 -31.47
CA ILE A 78 -25.77 -15.31 -31.52
C ILE A 78 -24.92 -15.92 -30.41
N LEU A 79 -23.73 -15.36 -30.16
CA LEU A 79 -22.86 -15.80 -29.08
C LEU A 79 -23.50 -15.56 -27.71
N THR A 80 -24.11 -14.38 -27.50
CA THR A 80 -24.87 -14.07 -26.29
C THR A 80 -26.02 -15.05 -26.07
N ASP A 81 -26.84 -15.31 -27.09
CA ASP A 81 -28.00 -16.20 -26.99
C ASP A 81 -27.59 -17.64 -26.67
N LEU A 82 -26.54 -18.15 -27.32
CA LEU A 82 -26.00 -19.47 -27.04
C LEU A 82 -25.47 -19.59 -25.61
N TRP A 83 -24.72 -18.58 -25.16
CA TRP A 83 -24.16 -18.56 -23.82
C TRP A 83 -25.27 -18.48 -22.77
N ILE A 84 -26.23 -17.56 -22.92
CA ILE A 84 -27.38 -17.41 -22.02
C ILE A 84 -28.17 -18.71 -21.95
N ARG A 85 -28.42 -19.37 -23.08
CA ARG A 85 -29.16 -20.64 -23.11
C ARG A 85 -28.45 -21.74 -22.31
N ARG A 86 -27.13 -21.89 -22.47
CA ARG A 86 -26.35 -22.87 -21.71
C ARG A 86 -26.27 -22.52 -20.23
N ALA A 87 -25.98 -21.26 -19.91
CA ALA A 87 -25.93 -20.77 -18.53
C ALA A 87 -27.29 -20.90 -17.82
N ARG A 88 -28.42 -20.72 -18.51
CA ARG A 88 -29.76 -20.97 -17.97
C ARG A 88 -30.01 -22.44 -17.63
N GLY A 89 -29.45 -23.37 -18.40
CA GLY A 89 -29.47 -24.80 -18.06
C GLY A 89 -28.78 -25.10 -16.73
N ILE A 90 -27.64 -24.43 -16.47
CA ILE A 90 -26.91 -24.52 -15.20
C ILE A 90 -27.69 -23.80 -14.08
N ALA A 91 -28.23 -22.62 -14.35
CA ALA A 91 -29.01 -21.82 -13.40
C ALA A 91 -30.24 -22.56 -12.87
N ALA A 92 -30.92 -23.35 -13.71
CA ALA A 92 -32.12 -24.11 -13.34
C ALA A 92 -31.89 -25.06 -12.15
N VAL A 93 -30.65 -25.54 -11.94
CA VAL A 93 -30.30 -26.38 -10.78
C VAL A 93 -30.41 -25.59 -9.48
N PHE A 94 -29.94 -24.33 -9.48
CA PHE A 94 -29.96 -23.46 -8.29
C PHE A 94 -31.33 -22.83 -8.07
N GLU A 95 -32.08 -22.54 -9.13
CA GLU A 95 -33.49 -22.15 -9.04
C GLU A 95 -34.33 -23.25 -8.37
N ALA A 96 -34.06 -24.53 -8.69
CA ALA A 96 -34.70 -25.67 -8.02
C ALA A 96 -34.28 -25.83 -6.55
N GLU A 97 -33.10 -25.32 -6.17
CA GLU A 97 -32.62 -25.26 -4.78
C GLU A 97 -33.17 -24.03 -4.02
N GLY A 98 -33.97 -23.18 -4.68
CA GLY A 98 -34.64 -22.03 -4.06
C GLY A 98 -33.89 -20.70 -4.17
N ILE A 99 -32.83 -20.63 -4.98
CA ILE A 99 -32.07 -19.39 -5.22
C ILE A 99 -32.64 -18.67 -6.45
N ALA A 100 -32.93 -17.37 -6.34
CA ALA A 100 -33.29 -16.54 -7.49
C ALA A 100 -32.05 -16.27 -8.36
N VAL A 101 -32.02 -16.77 -9.60
CA VAL A 101 -30.84 -16.64 -10.48
C VAL A 101 -31.06 -15.68 -11.64
N HIS A 102 -30.20 -14.66 -11.70
CA HIS A 102 -30.11 -13.72 -12.82
C HIS A 102 -28.92 -14.07 -13.72
N VAL A 103 -29.19 -14.41 -14.98
CA VAL A 103 -28.15 -14.72 -15.98
C VAL A 103 -28.00 -13.52 -16.91
N THR A 104 -26.81 -12.92 -16.97
CA THR A 104 -26.51 -11.77 -17.85
C THR A 104 -25.19 -11.97 -18.57
N ALA A 105 -25.09 -11.52 -19.83
CA ALA A 105 -23.84 -11.42 -20.57
C ALA A 105 -23.34 -9.97 -20.69
N GLY A 106 -24.07 -9.02 -20.11
CA GLY A 106 -23.79 -7.58 -20.15
C GLY A 106 -23.61 -7.01 -18.74
N PRO A 107 -24.05 -5.77 -18.47
CA PRO A 107 -23.96 -5.20 -17.14
C PRO A 107 -24.76 -6.02 -16.12
N GLU A 108 -24.39 -5.85 -14.85
CA GLU A 108 -25.13 -6.41 -13.73
C GLU A 108 -26.57 -5.88 -13.74
N PRO A 109 -27.58 -6.74 -13.56
CA PRO A 109 -28.97 -6.29 -13.51
C PRO A 109 -29.22 -5.43 -12.28
N ASP A 110 -30.18 -4.52 -12.37
CA ASP A 110 -30.71 -3.80 -11.22
C ASP A 110 -31.38 -4.81 -10.28
N LEU A 111 -30.78 -4.99 -9.10
CA LEU A 111 -31.29 -5.85 -8.03
C LEU A 111 -32.03 -5.00 -6.99
N PRO A 112 -32.96 -5.59 -6.22
CA PRO A 112 -33.58 -4.94 -5.07
C PRO A 112 -32.56 -4.35 -4.09
N ASP A 113 -32.87 -3.16 -3.55
CA ASP A 113 -31.99 -2.43 -2.64
C ASP A 113 -31.82 -3.15 -1.27
N ASP A 114 -32.68 -4.11 -0.93
CA ASP A 114 -32.65 -4.90 0.31
C ASP A 114 -31.73 -6.14 0.23
N LEU A 115 -30.87 -6.22 -0.79
CA LEU A 115 -29.92 -7.32 -0.99
C LEU A 115 -28.47 -6.85 -0.84
N GLU A 116 -27.73 -7.53 0.03
CA GLU A 116 -26.31 -7.31 0.25
C GLU A 116 -25.46 -8.28 -0.62
N PRO A 117 -24.48 -7.78 -1.41
CA PRO A 117 -23.57 -8.64 -2.17
C PRO A 117 -22.56 -9.34 -1.24
N LEU A 118 -22.46 -10.67 -1.35
CA LEU A 118 -21.51 -11.45 -0.56
C LEU A 118 -20.11 -11.40 -1.18
N GLY A 119 -19.18 -10.83 -0.41
CA GLY A 119 -17.80 -10.58 -0.80
C GLY A 119 -16.75 -11.46 -0.11
N TYR A 120 -15.48 -11.14 -0.39
CA TYR A 120 -14.35 -11.73 0.33
C TYR A 120 -14.39 -11.34 1.80
N VAL A 121 -14.32 -12.33 2.70
CA VAL A 121 -14.29 -12.10 4.15
C VAL A 121 -12.86 -11.96 4.64
N TYR A 122 -12.54 -10.79 5.18
CA TYR A 122 -11.21 -10.50 5.73
C TYR A 122 -11.06 -11.02 7.15
N GLY A 123 -9.83 -11.40 7.53
CA GLY A 123 -9.51 -12.25 8.69
C GLY A 123 -9.86 -11.76 10.10
N GLY A 124 -10.68 -10.70 10.25
CA GLY A 124 -11.23 -10.26 11.54
C GLY A 124 -12.76 -10.20 11.58
N GLN A 125 -13.46 -10.56 10.50
CA GLN A 125 -14.92 -10.45 10.38
C GLN A 125 -15.68 -11.71 10.85
N LEU A 126 -14.96 -12.80 11.15
CA LEU A 126 -15.54 -14.07 11.62
C LEU A 126 -14.82 -14.58 12.86
N PRO A 127 -15.52 -15.30 13.76
CA PRO A 127 -14.87 -16.12 14.78
C PRO A 127 -13.82 -17.07 14.19
N ALA A 128 -12.81 -17.44 14.96
CA ALA A 128 -11.67 -18.23 14.47
C ALA A 128 -12.08 -19.58 13.85
N GLU A 129 -13.07 -20.27 14.44
CA GLU A 129 -13.59 -21.54 13.91
C GLU A 129 -14.30 -21.35 12.56
N ASP A 130 -15.12 -20.31 12.44
CA ASP A 130 -15.82 -19.97 11.19
C ASP A 130 -14.87 -19.52 10.10
N LEU A 131 -13.82 -18.77 10.46
CA LEU A 131 -12.77 -18.37 9.52
C LEU A 131 -11.98 -19.59 9.00
N ALA A 132 -11.67 -20.57 9.88
CA ALA A 132 -11.02 -21.81 9.47
C ALA A 132 -11.93 -22.63 8.52
N ARG A 133 -13.22 -22.73 8.84
CA ARG A 133 -14.22 -23.39 8.00
C ARG A 133 -14.37 -22.70 6.63
N TYR A 134 -14.48 -21.37 6.62
CA TYR A 134 -14.54 -20.55 5.41
C TYR A 134 -13.31 -20.78 4.51
N ARG A 135 -12.10 -20.80 5.09
CA ARG A 135 -10.85 -21.06 4.35
C ARG A 135 -10.85 -22.46 3.72
N ALA A 136 -11.23 -23.50 4.46
CA ALA A 136 -11.31 -24.86 3.94
C ALA A 136 -12.34 -24.98 2.79
N GLN A 137 -13.51 -24.36 2.92
CA GLN A 137 -14.51 -24.34 1.86
C GLN A 137 -14.04 -23.58 0.61
N ARG A 138 -13.21 -22.55 0.79
CA ARG A 138 -12.58 -21.86 -0.34
C ARG A 138 -11.54 -22.68 -1.06
N GLU A 139 -10.76 -23.48 -0.34
CA GLU A 139 -9.85 -24.46 -0.96
C GLU A 139 -10.66 -25.43 -1.82
N VAL A 140 -11.78 -25.95 -1.30
CA VAL A 140 -12.71 -26.77 -2.10
C VAL A 140 -13.23 -26.02 -3.32
N PHE A 141 -13.67 -24.76 -3.19
CA PHE A 141 -14.09 -23.95 -4.34
C PHE A 141 -12.98 -23.81 -5.39
N ASN A 142 -11.74 -23.52 -4.97
CA ASN A 142 -10.61 -23.37 -5.87
C ASN A 142 -10.30 -24.68 -6.60
N GLU A 143 -10.32 -25.83 -5.91
CA GLU A 143 -10.16 -27.15 -6.53
C GLU A 143 -11.26 -27.44 -7.57
N ARG A 144 -12.52 -27.11 -7.27
CA ARG A 144 -13.63 -27.29 -8.23
C ARG A 144 -13.53 -26.34 -9.42
N ALA A 145 -13.08 -25.10 -9.20
CA ALA A 145 -12.84 -24.14 -10.26
C ALA A 145 -11.72 -24.59 -11.21
N GLU A 146 -10.66 -25.22 -10.67
CA GLU A 146 -9.59 -25.81 -11.46
C GLU A 146 -10.10 -27.00 -12.29
N ALA A 147 -10.89 -27.89 -11.68
CA ALA A 147 -11.49 -29.04 -12.38
C ALA A 147 -12.40 -28.59 -13.54
N ALA A 148 -13.23 -27.55 -13.33
CA ALA A 148 -14.06 -26.98 -14.38
C ALA A 148 -13.21 -26.37 -15.52
N ARG A 149 -12.15 -25.64 -15.17
CA ARG A 149 -11.19 -25.07 -16.15
C ARG A 149 -10.52 -26.15 -16.99
N GLN A 150 -10.06 -27.23 -16.36
CA GLN A 150 -9.41 -28.34 -17.05
C GLN A 150 -10.36 -29.03 -18.04
N LEU A 151 -11.58 -29.36 -17.61
CA LEU A 151 -12.58 -30.00 -18.47
C LEU A 151 -13.00 -29.12 -19.65
N LEU A 152 -13.09 -27.81 -19.46
CA LEU A 152 -13.35 -26.85 -20.54
C LEU A 152 -12.19 -26.81 -21.55
N SER A 153 -10.94 -26.87 -21.08
CA SER A 153 -9.75 -26.87 -21.95
C SER A 153 -9.58 -28.18 -22.73
N GLU A 154 -9.97 -29.31 -22.17
CA GLU A 154 -9.86 -30.64 -22.79
C GLU A 154 -11.01 -30.93 -23.78
N ALA A 155 -11.91 -29.96 -24.00
CA ALA A 155 -13.13 -30.11 -24.79
C ALA A 155 -13.98 -31.31 -24.32
N GLY A 156 -14.13 -31.45 -23.00
CA GLY A 156 -14.96 -32.47 -22.38
C GLY A 156 -16.41 -32.43 -22.88
N ASP A 157 -17.12 -33.55 -22.70
CA ASP A 157 -18.55 -33.57 -23.02
C ASP A 157 -19.33 -32.54 -22.17
N THR A 158 -20.42 -32.04 -22.73
CA THR A 158 -21.17 -30.93 -22.12
C THR A 158 -21.76 -31.26 -20.77
N GLU A 159 -22.18 -32.51 -20.56
CA GLU A 159 -22.81 -32.92 -19.31
C GLU A 159 -21.77 -32.96 -18.17
N THR A 160 -20.59 -33.51 -18.43
CA THR A 160 -19.47 -33.54 -17.47
C THR A 160 -18.98 -32.14 -17.13
N VAL A 161 -18.86 -31.25 -18.13
CA VAL A 161 -18.47 -29.85 -17.94
C VAL A 161 -19.51 -29.12 -17.08
N ASP A 162 -20.78 -29.23 -17.43
CA ASP A 162 -21.85 -28.54 -16.72
C ASP A 162 -21.95 -29.04 -15.26
N ALA A 163 -21.76 -30.35 -15.02
CA ALA A 163 -21.69 -30.93 -13.67
C ALA A 163 -20.51 -30.38 -12.84
N ALA A 164 -19.34 -30.16 -13.46
CA ALA A 164 -18.19 -29.56 -12.78
C ALA A 164 -18.43 -28.10 -12.42
N ILE A 165 -19.06 -27.33 -13.32
CA ILE A 165 -19.45 -25.93 -13.05
C ILE A 165 -20.49 -25.86 -11.93
N ILE A 166 -21.49 -26.75 -11.92
CA ILE A 166 -22.47 -26.84 -10.84
C ILE A 166 -21.78 -27.12 -9.50
N ALA A 167 -20.82 -28.06 -9.46
CA ALA A 167 -20.07 -28.38 -8.24
C ALA A 167 -19.24 -27.18 -7.74
N MET A 168 -18.63 -26.42 -8.66
CA MET A 168 -17.92 -25.18 -8.35
C MET A 168 -18.86 -24.12 -7.74
N ILE A 169 -20.02 -23.87 -8.35
CA ILE A 169 -20.98 -22.86 -7.87
C ILE A 169 -21.54 -23.28 -6.50
N ARG A 170 -21.86 -24.56 -6.26
CA ARG A 170 -22.27 -25.04 -4.93
C ARG A 170 -21.20 -24.81 -3.85
N ALA A 171 -19.93 -25.06 -4.18
CA ALA A 171 -18.82 -24.77 -3.27
C ALA A 171 -18.72 -23.27 -2.97
N ARG A 172 -18.96 -22.42 -3.99
CA ARG A 172 -19.00 -20.96 -3.79
C ARG A 172 -20.13 -20.53 -2.86
N VAL A 173 -21.35 -21.01 -3.09
CA VAL A 173 -22.51 -20.72 -2.22
C VAL A 173 -22.22 -21.12 -0.78
N THR A 174 -21.64 -22.30 -0.56
CA THR A 174 -21.30 -22.80 0.79
C THR A 174 -20.27 -21.90 1.49
N ALA A 175 -19.23 -21.47 0.75
CA ALA A 175 -18.22 -20.55 1.26
C ALA A 175 -18.83 -19.18 1.57
N ASP A 176 -19.66 -18.64 0.69
CA ASP A 176 -20.30 -17.33 0.87
C ASP A 176 -21.27 -17.34 2.06
N GLN A 177 -22.08 -18.39 2.23
CA GLN A 177 -22.97 -18.55 3.39
C GLN A 177 -22.18 -18.59 4.71
N THR A 178 -21.05 -19.32 4.76
CA THR A 178 -20.19 -19.31 5.95
C THR A 178 -19.54 -17.93 6.16
N GLY A 179 -19.23 -17.26 5.05
CA GLY A 179 -18.66 -15.91 5.04
C GLY A 179 -19.56 -14.86 5.70
N CYS A 180 -20.88 -14.98 5.53
CA CYS A 180 -21.87 -14.06 6.10
C CYS A 180 -22.52 -14.57 7.39
N GLY A 181 -21.78 -15.34 8.21
CA GLY A 181 -22.26 -15.80 9.51
C GLY A 181 -23.32 -16.91 9.43
N GLY A 182 -23.38 -17.64 8.31
CA GLY A 182 -24.36 -18.70 8.06
C GLY A 182 -25.67 -18.21 7.45
N ARG A 183 -25.80 -16.92 7.10
CA ARG A 183 -26.99 -16.40 6.41
C ARG A 183 -27.16 -17.10 5.05
N VAL A 184 -28.41 -17.29 4.66
CA VAL A 184 -28.76 -18.04 3.44
C VAL A 184 -28.61 -17.13 2.22
N VAL A 185 -27.94 -17.65 1.20
CA VAL A 185 -27.93 -17.06 -0.14
C VAL A 185 -29.31 -17.21 -0.77
N THR A 186 -29.95 -16.09 -1.08
CA THR A 186 -31.30 -16.06 -1.66
C THR A 186 -31.29 -15.70 -3.15
N THR A 187 -30.30 -14.90 -3.57
CA THR A 187 -30.18 -14.41 -4.94
C THR A 187 -28.76 -14.62 -5.46
N MET A 188 -28.62 -14.90 -6.75
CA MET A 188 -27.32 -15.06 -7.42
C MET A 188 -27.36 -14.44 -8.80
N VAL A 189 -26.26 -13.80 -9.19
CA VAL A 189 -26.04 -13.31 -10.55
C VAL A 189 -24.92 -14.14 -11.19
N MET A 190 -25.11 -14.54 -12.46
CA MET A 190 -24.16 -15.31 -13.26
C MET A 190 -23.72 -14.51 -14.49
N TRP A 191 -22.41 -14.51 -14.79
CA TRP A 191 -21.82 -13.87 -15.97
C TRP A 191 -20.74 -14.70 -16.66
N PRO A 192 -20.37 -14.36 -17.91
CA PRO A 192 -19.32 -15.07 -18.65
C PRO A 192 -17.95 -14.94 -18.00
N ALA A 193 -17.23 -16.05 -17.90
CA ALA A 193 -15.85 -16.10 -17.41
C ALA A 193 -14.95 -16.90 -18.36
N SER A 194 -13.79 -16.36 -18.70
CA SER A 194 -12.86 -16.97 -19.67
C SER A 194 -12.26 -18.29 -19.21
N GLY A 195 -12.14 -18.51 -17.89
CA GLY A 195 -11.61 -19.74 -17.32
C GLY A 195 -12.69 -20.79 -17.08
N THR A 196 -13.67 -20.46 -16.25
CA THR A 196 -14.68 -21.40 -15.73
C THR A 196 -15.97 -21.42 -16.56
N GLY A 197 -16.06 -20.61 -17.62
CA GLY A 197 -17.27 -20.46 -18.43
C GLY A 197 -18.33 -19.55 -17.79
N VAL A 198 -18.55 -19.71 -16.49
CA VAL A 198 -19.44 -18.91 -15.65
C VAL A 198 -18.69 -18.45 -14.41
N ASP A 199 -18.93 -17.22 -14.00
CA ASP A 199 -18.59 -16.69 -12.68
C ASP A 199 -19.86 -16.14 -12.02
N VAL A 200 -19.86 -16.11 -10.69
CA VAL A 200 -21.06 -15.91 -9.88
C VAL A 200 -20.82 -14.96 -8.72
N ARG A 201 -21.87 -14.22 -8.35
CA ARG A 201 -21.95 -13.49 -7.09
C ARG A 201 -23.25 -13.80 -6.39
N CYS A 202 -23.12 -14.16 -5.13
CA CYS A 202 -24.22 -14.48 -4.25
C CYS A 202 -24.65 -13.23 -3.49
N TYR A 203 -25.94 -13.19 -3.15
CA TYR A 203 -26.59 -12.12 -2.41
C TYR A 203 -27.39 -12.72 -1.26
N THR A 204 -27.46 -12.00 -0.15
CA THR A 204 -28.30 -12.33 1.00
C THR A 204 -29.14 -11.11 1.36
N PRO A 205 -30.35 -11.27 1.95
CA PRO A 205 -31.11 -10.13 2.42
C PRO A 205 -30.32 -9.34 3.47
N GLU A 206 -30.45 -8.01 3.43
CA GLU A 206 -29.89 -7.13 4.47
C GLU A 206 -30.39 -7.55 5.85
N GLU A 207 -29.50 -7.46 6.84
CA GLU A 207 -29.90 -7.73 8.23
C GLU A 207 -30.81 -6.59 8.70
N PRO A 208 -32.04 -6.87 9.16
CA PRO A 208 -32.91 -5.80 9.64
C PRO A 208 -32.23 -5.12 10.82
N GLU A 209 -32.08 -3.79 10.74
CA GLU A 209 -31.67 -2.98 11.88
C GLU A 209 -32.68 -3.23 13.01
N ILE A 210 -32.24 -3.92 14.05
CA ILE A 210 -33.04 -4.05 15.26
C ILE A 210 -33.03 -2.66 15.89
N GLU A 211 -34.11 -1.89 15.70
CA GLU A 211 -34.41 -0.78 16.59
C GLU A 211 -34.38 -1.34 18.01
N GLU A 212 -33.44 -0.90 18.85
CA GLU A 212 -33.36 -1.28 20.26
C GLU A 212 -34.58 -0.73 20.99
N ASP A 213 -35.71 -1.39 20.80
CA ASP A 213 -36.98 -1.04 21.40
C ASP A 213 -36.92 -1.51 22.86
N GLY A 214 -36.95 -0.53 23.76
CA GLY A 214 -36.65 -0.70 25.18
C GLY A 214 -37.42 -1.85 25.81
N SER A 215 -36.70 -2.88 26.25
CA SER A 215 -37.25 -3.92 27.11
C SER A 215 -36.38 -4.09 28.35
N THR A 216 -36.98 -3.66 29.46
CA THR A 216 -36.51 -3.86 30.82
C THR A 216 -36.62 -5.34 31.19
N GLY A 217 -35.51 -5.95 31.59
CA GLY A 217 -35.51 -7.04 32.57
C GLY A 217 -34.98 -8.40 32.11
N SER A 218 -33.92 -8.82 32.81
CA SER A 218 -33.54 -10.20 33.15
C SER A 218 -32.78 -11.04 32.11
N GLY A 219 -31.45 -10.91 32.16
CA GLY A 219 -30.53 -12.06 32.14
C GLY A 219 -30.20 -12.66 30.78
N SER A 220 -29.49 -11.90 29.93
CA SER A 220 -28.78 -12.46 28.78
C SER A 220 -27.46 -13.12 29.23
N PRO A 221 -27.08 -14.27 28.64
CA PRO A 221 -25.80 -14.91 28.92
C PRO A 221 -24.67 -14.01 28.42
N ASP A 222 -23.66 -13.85 29.27
CA ASP A 222 -22.35 -13.26 29.04
C ASP A 222 -22.10 -12.81 27.59
N GLN A 223 -22.40 -11.54 27.31
CA GLN A 223 -21.95 -10.84 26.12
C GLN A 223 -20.43 -10.79 26.25
N ALA A 224 -19.76 -11.79 25.66
CA ALA A 224 -18.32 -11.90 25.67
C ALA A 224 -17.75 -10.54 25.29
N SER A 225 -17.03 -9.92 26.23
CA SER A 225 -16.39 -8.63 26.03
C SER A 225 -15.66 -8.66 24.69
N ALA A 226 -15.92 -7.66 23.85
CA ALA A 226 -15.17 -7.47 22.62
C ALA A 226 -13.68 -7.67 22.93
N PRO A 227 -12.95 -8.48 22.14
CA PRO A 227 -11.54 -8.75 22.42
C PRO A 227 -10.80 -7.42 22.55
N LEU A 228 -9.99 -7.30 23.60
CA LEU A 228 -9.13 -6.14 23.83
C LEU A 228 -8.44 -5.77 22.52
N ALA A 229 -8.56 -4.51 22.11
CA ALA A 229 -7.87 -4.00 20.93
C ALA A 229 -6.37 -4.31 21.08
N TYR A 230 -5.80 -4.98 20.09
CA TYR A 230 -4.37 -5.28 20.07
C TYR A 230 -3.57 -3.98 20.09
N VAL A 231 -2.77 -3.79 21.14
CA VAL A 231 -1.80 -2.69 21.23
C VAL A 231 -0.46 -3.22 20.71
N PRO A 232 0.08 -2.68 19.61
CA PRO A 232 1.37 -3.12 19.08
C PRO A 232 2.50 -2.77 20.06
N PRO A 233 3.55 -3.61 20.15
CA PRO A 233 4.75 -3.26 20.91
C PRO A 233 5.47 -2.07 20.24
N GLU A 234 6.01 -1.16 21.05
CA GLU A 234 6.79 0.00 20.59
C GLU A 234 8.25 -0.12 21.07
N VAL A 235 9.19 0.29 20.22
CA VAL A 235 10.60 0.38 20.57
C VAL A 235 10.89 1.73 21.26
N ALA A 236 11.84 1.71 22.20
CA ALA A 236 12.30 2.91 22.90
C ALA A 236 12.75 3.98 21.89
N THR A 237 12.11 5.14 21.94
CA THR A 237 12.36 6.23 20.98
C THR A 237 13.45 7.16 21.52
N PRO A 238 14.54 7.42 20.78
CA PRO A 238 15.61 8.30 21.22
C PRO A 238 15.11 9.74 21.36
N GLU A 239 15.22 10.30 22.57
CA GLU A 239 14.81 11.67 22.85
C GLU A 239 15.72 12.71 22.16
N PRO A 240 15.16 13.78 21.59
CA PRO A 240 15.96 14.86 21.00
C PRO A 240 16.61 15.74 22.07
N GLU A 241 17.92 15.96 21.96
CA GLU A 241 18.61 17.00 22.72
C GLU A 241 18.22 18.40 22.20
N ILE A 242 17.28 19.05 22.89
CA ILE A 242 16.73 20.37 22.52
C ILE A 242 17.19 21.52 23.42
N ASP A 243 17.82 21.25 24.57
CA ASP A 243 18.24 22.30 25.50
C ASP A 243 19.37 23.17 24.91
N GLY A 244 19.20 24.49 24.96
CA GLY A 244 20.13 25.45 24.34
C GLY A 244 20.24 25.38 22.80
N VAL A 245 19.41 24.58 22.12
CA VAL A 245 19.44 24.37 20.66
C VAL A 245 18.31 25.15 19.98
N ASN A 246 18.65 26.02 19.02
CA ASN A 246 17.65 26.71 18.19
C ASN A 246 17.14 25.81 17.04
N HIS A 247 16.01 26.17 16.41
CA HIS A 247 15.43 25.39 15.31
C HIS A 247 16.41 25.12 14.16
N ALA A 248 17.22 26.12 13.78
CA ALA A 248 18.20 25.97 12.71
C ALA A 248 19.28 24.93 13.04
N LEU A 249 19.79 24.93 14.27
CA LEU A 249 20.79 23.97 14.72
C LEU A 249 20.20 22.56 14.88
N HIS A 250 18.97 22.45 15.39
CA HIS A 250 18.26 21.17 15.48
C HIS A 250 18.04 20.55 14.09
N GLY A 251 17.63 21.36 13.10
CA GLY A 251 17.51 20.91 11.71
C GLY A 251 18.83 20.45 11.12
N VAL A 252 19.94 21.14 11.41
CA VAL A 252 21.28 20.69 10.96
C VAL A 252 21.68 19.36 11.61
N ARG A 253 21.41 19.17 12.91
CA ARG A 253 21.73 17.91 13.61
C ARG A 253 20.94 16.73 13.06
N THR A 254 19.63 16.85 12.93
CA THR A 254 18.78 15.76 12.40
C THR A 254 19.03 15.49 10.91
N ASP A 255 19.41 16.50 10.13
CA ASP A 255 19.85 16.37 8.72
C ASP A 255 21.14 15.54 8.61
N VAL A 256 22.15 15.80 9.45
CA VAL A 256 23.39 15.00 9.47
C VAL A 256 23.16 13.59 10.00
N ALA A 257 22.38 13.44 11.08
CA ALA A 257 22.02 12.13 11.63
C ALA A 257 21.25 11.29 10.60
N THR A 258 20.31 11.89 9.85
CA THR A 258 19.59 11.21 8.76
C THR A 258 20.55 10.71 7.69
N ARG A 259 21.51 11.55 7.25
CA ARG A 259 22.55 11.12 6.29
C ARG A 259 23.44 9.99 6.82
N GLY A 260 23.73 9.98 8.12
CA GLY A 260 24.43 8.87 8.78
C GLY A 260 23.66 7.56 8.66
N LEU A 261 22.36 7.58 8.94
CA LEU A 261 21.49 6.41 8.82
C LEU A 261 21.30 5.98 7.36
N ILE A 262 21.25 6.92 6.41
CA ILE A 262 21.28 6.63 4.96
C ILE A 262 22.55 5.82 4.62
N ARG A 263 23.72 6.25 5.08
CA ARG A 263 24.98 5.58 4.80
C ARG A 263 24.99 4.14 5.35
N ALA A 264 24.56 3.95 6.59
CA ALA A 264 24.50 2.65 7.25
C ALA A 264 23.48 1.71 6.60
N LEU A 265 22.26 2.18 6.30
CA LEU A 265 21.24 1.38 5.63
C LEU A 265 21.63 0.97 4.21
N ALA A 266 22.38 1.81 3.49
CA ALA A 266 22.91 1.48 2.16
C ALA A 266 24.02 0.41 2.19
N ASP A 267 24.63 0.15 3.34
CA ASP A 267 25.65 -0.88 3.53
C ASP A 267 25.07 -2.20 4.07
N ASP A 268 23.80 -2.20 4.50
CA ASP A 268 23.07 -3.39 4.94
C ASP A 268 21.82 -3.65 4.08
N PRO A 269 21.96 -4.43 2.98
CA PRO A 269 20.83 -4.81 2.13
C PRO A 269 19.73 -5.60 2.84
N GLY A 270 20.05 -6.30 3.93
CA GLY A 270 19.07 -7.07 4.71
C GLY A 270 18.17 -6.14 5.52
N ALA A 271 18.76 -5.16 6.20
CA ALA A 271 18.03 -4.12 6.91
C ALA A 271 17.19 -3.28 5.94
N ALA A 272 17.71 -2.94 4.75
CA ALA A 272 16.96 -2.20 3.74
C ALA A 272 15.74 -2.96 3.19
N LEU A 273 15.89 -4.25 2.89
CA LEU A 273 14.75 -5.08 2.48
C LEU A 273 13.69 -5.16 3.58
N THR A 274 14.13 -5.32 4.83
CA THR A 274 13.25 -5.34 6.01
C THR A 274 12.47 -4.03 6.13
N ALA A 275 13.15 -2.88 6.00
CA ALA A 275 12.54 -1.55 6.04
C ALA A 275 11.47 -1.38 4.95
N LEU A 276 11.77 -1.79 3.71
CA LEU A 276 10.85 -1.68 2.58
C LEU A 276 9.61 -2.58 2.78
N ILE A 277 9.81 -3.83 3.21
CA ILE A 277 8.71 -4.76 3.50
C ILE A 277 7.85 -4.25 4.65
N ALA A 278 8.46 -3.77 5.74
CA ALA A 278 7.74 -3.20 6.87
C ALA A 278 6.88 -2.01 6.43
N ARG A 279 7.44 -1.10 5.63
CA ARG A 279 6.68 0.04 5.09
C ARG A 279 5.52 -0.39 4.21
N LEU A 280 5.75 -1.37 3.34
CA LEU A 280 4.71 -1.98 2.51
C LEU A 280 3.60 -2.63 3.34
N PHE A 281 3.97 -3.33 4.42
CA PHE A 281 3.02 -3.97 5.34
C PHE A 281 2.16 -2.92 6.06
N THR A 282 2.77 -1.86 6.57
CA THR A 282 2.07 -0.74 7.22
C THR A 282 1.06 -0.08 6.28
N VAL A 283 1.45 0.15 5.01
CA VAL A 283 0.59 0.82 4.02
C VAL A 283 -0.50 -0.11 3.47
N LEU A 284 -0.16 -1.36 3.09
CA LEU A 284 -1.06 -2.26 2.38
C LEU A 284 -1.88 -3.18 3.30
N VAL A 285 -1.28 -3.61 4.42
CA VAL A 285 -1.89 -4.59 5.34
C VAL A 285 -2.53 -3.92 6.54
N LEU A 286 -1.79 -3.05 7.24
CA LEU A 286 -2.33 -2.31 8.39
C LEU A 286 -3.23 -1.14 7.98
N ARG A 287 -3.15 -0.70 6.72
CA ARG A 287 -3.96 0.39 6.13
C ARG A 287 -3.90 1.69 6.95
N THR A 288 -2.82 1.90 7.70
CA THR A 288 -2.59 3.15 8.42
C THR A 288 -2.29 4.23 7.38
N HIS A 289 -3.31 5.04 7.09
CA HIS A 289 -3.24 6.08 6.06
C HIS A 289 -2.29 7.21 6.48
N VAL A 290 -1.12 7.27 5.84
CA VAL A 290 -0.42 8.55 5.66
C VAL A 290 -1.16 9.26 4.53
N ALA A 291 -1.85 10.37 4.82
CA ALA A 291 -2.89 10.96 3.96
C ALA A 291 -2.47 11.18 2.49
N ARG A 292 -3.32 11.11 1.44
CA ARG A 292 -4.66 10.52 1.10
C ARG A 292 -5.03 11.24 -0.21
N SER A 293 -5.27 10.60 -1.35
CA SER A 293 -6.60 10.12 -1.71
C SER A 293 -6.54 9.23 -2.96
N ASP A 294 -7.34 8.15 -2.93
CA ASP A 294 -7.95 7.48 -4.10
C ASP A 294 -7.25 6.32 -4.84
N SER A 295 -6.33 5.58 -4.20
CA SER A 295 -5.82 4.26 -4.71
C SER A 295 -5.10 4.38 -6.09
N ALA A 296 -4.47 3.40 -6.77
CA ALA A 296 -4.47 1.93 -6.73
C ALA A 296 -3.05 1.29 -6.66
N LEU A 297 -1.99 2.07 -6.47
CA LEU A 297 -0.66 1.65 -6.00
C LEU A 297 0.10 2.92 -5.62
N ALA A 298 0.70 2.99 -4.42
CA ALA A 298 1.61 4.09 -4.10
C ALA A 298 2.64 3.70 -3.03
N ILE A 299 3.80 3.21 -3.48
CA ILE A 299 5.06 3.56 -2.82
C ILE A 299 5.58 4.79 -3.57
N LEU A 300 5.41 5.98 -2.99
CA LEU A 300 6.11 7.17 -3.47
C LEU A 300 7.48 7.19 -2.81
N ALA A 301 8.53 6.95 -3.59
CA ALA A 301 9.91 7.10 -3.13
C ALA A 301 10.40 8.50 -3.53
N THR A 302 10.48 9.41 -2.56
CA THR A 302 11.17 10.69 -2.74
C THR A 302 12.56 10.53 -2.15
N GLY A 303 13.60 10.77 -2.94
CA GLY A 303 14.96 10.77 -2.41
C GLY A 303 15.13 11.91 -1.40
N PHE A 304 15.85 11.65 -0.31
CA PHE A 304 16.27 12.65 0.65
C PHE A 304 16.90 13.84 -0.07
N ASN A 305 16.38 15.04 0.16
CA ASN A 305 16.86 16.26 -0.47
C ASN A 305 17.26 17.29 0.60
N PRO A 306 18.57 17.46 0.87
CA PRO A 306 19.03 18.35 1.92
C PRO A 306 18.75 19.82 1.58
N THR A 307 18.49 20.64 2.60
CA THR A 307 18.28 22.09 2.37
C THR A 307 19.47 22.73 1.67
N GLY A 308 19.18 23.49 0.61
CA GLY A 308 20.19 24.14 -0.22
C GLY A 308 21.01 23.18 -1.09
N GLY A 309 20.62 21.90 -1.20
CA GLY A 309 21.30 20.91 -2.02
C GLY A 309 22.68 20.48 -1.49
N ARG A 310 22.99 20.75 -0.22
CA ARG A 310 24.30 20.41 0.37
C ARG A 310 24.44 18.90 0.57
N VAL A 311 25.42 18.30 -0.09
CA VAL A 311 25.82 16.90 0.07
C VAL A 311 26.98 16.79 1.05
N ILE A 312 26.97 15.79 1.94
CA ILE A 312 28.12 15.41 2.75
C ILE A 312 28.73 14.19 2.09
N GLU A 313 29.86 14.39 1.43
CA GLU A 313 30.53 13.39 0.59
C GLU A 313 30.63 12.00 1.24
N PRO A 314 31.19 11.83 2.46
CA PRO A 314 31.32 10.51 3.06
C PRO A 314 30.02 9.87 3.57
N LEU A 315 28.90 10.61 3.58
CA LEU A 315 27.60 10.12 4.04
C LEU A 315 26.66 9.85 2.86
N ASP A 316 25.88 10.85 2.45
CA ASP A 316 24.92 10.69 1.35
C ASP A 316 25.59 10.82 -0.02
N GLY A 317 26.77 11.44 -0.11
CA GLY A 317 27.53 11.56 -1.37
C GLY A 317 27.98 10.22 -1.94
N GLU A 318 28.56 9.34 -1.11
CA GLU A 318 28.94 7.97 -1.49
C GLU A 318 27.74 7.16 -2.04
N VAL A 319 26.56 7.28 -1.41
CA VAL A 319 25.34 6.60 -1.87
C VAL A 319 24.88 7.17 -3.22
N ARG A 320 24.90 8.51 -3.36
CA ARG A 320 24.54 9.17 -4.62
C ARG A 320 25.50 8.83 -5.75
N GLN A 321 26.80 8.78 -5.48
CA GLN A 321 27.82 8.41 -6.47
C GLN A 321 27.62 6.97 -6.94
N ARG A 322 27.36 6.02 -6.02
CA ARG A 322 27.02 4.63 -6.40
C ARG A 322 25.79 4.57 -7.31
N LEU A 323 24.75 5.34 -7.00
CA LEU A 323 23.54 5.42 -7.83
C LEU A 323 23.81 6.06 -9.21
N ASP A 324 24.68 7.08 -9.27
CA ASP A 324 25.09 7.72 -10.52
C ASP A 324 25.96 6.78 -11.38
N ASP A 325 26.86 6.00 -10.77
CA ASP A 325 27.66 4.97 -11.45
C ASP A 325 26.77 3.85 -12.01
N ARG A 326 25.75 3.43 -11.25
CA ARG A 326 24.73 2.49 -11.72
C ARG A 326 23.92 3.08 -12.86
N ARG A 327 23.55 4.36 -12.81
CA ARG A 327 22.88 5.05 -13.91
C ARG A 327 23.75 5.08 -15.16
N ALA A 328 25.04 5.41 -15.03
CA ALA A 328 25.98 5.42 -16.14
C ALA A 328 26.16 4.02 -16.76
N THR A 329 26.24 2.98 -15.92
CA THR A 329 26.32 1.58 -16.37
C THR A 329 25.06 1.15 -17.11
N TRP A 330 23.89 1.49 -16.59
CA TRP A 330 22.62 1.26 -17.28
C TRP A 330 22.54 2.01 -18.62
N GLN A 331 22.89 3.30 -18.65
CA GLN A 331 22.92 4.10 -19.88
C GLN A 331 23.87 3.51 -20.94
N ALA A 332 25.03 3.00 -20.52
CA ALA A 332 25.98 2.35 -21.41
C ALA A 332 25.49 0.98 -21.94
N SER A 333 24.60 0.30 -21.21
CA SER A 333 24.06 -1.01 -21.61
C SER A 333 23.10 -0.94 -22.80
N GLY A 334 22.39 0.18 -22.96
CA GLY A 334 21.31 0.32 -23.95
C GLY A 334 20.06 -0.52 -23.65
N GLU A 335 19.99 -1.17 -22.47
CA GLU A 335 18.86 -1.98 -22.06
C GLU A 335 17.73 -1.14 -21.43
N THR A 336 16.51 -1.68 -21.40
CA THR A 336 15.44 -1.10 -20.58
C THR A 336 15.75 -1.32 -19.10
N VAL A 337 15.26 -0.43 -18.22
CA VAL A 337 15.53 -0.51 -16.77
C VAL A 337 15.14 -1.87 -16.18
N ILE A 338 13.99 -2.43 -16.58
CA ILE A 338 13.53 -3.74 -16.10
C ILE A 338 14.47 -4.85 -16.53
N ALA A 339 14.89 -4.87 -17.80
CA ALA A 339 15.81 -5.88 -18.32
C ALA A 339 17.17 -5.81 -17.61
N TRP A 340 17.70 -4.60 -17.45
CA TRP A 340 18.98 -4.35 -16.78
C TRP A 340 18.94 -4.80 -15.32
N VAL A 341 17.93 -4.35 -14.56
CA VAL A 341 17.76 -4.76 -13.16
C VAL A 341 17.53 -6.26 -13.06
N HIS A 342 16.77 -6.88 -13.97
CA HIS A 342 16.56 -8.33 -13.97
C HIS A 342 17.84 -9.11 -14.27
N ALA A 343 18.74 -8.59 -15.12
CA ALA A 343 20.00 -9.22 -15.46
C ALA A 343 21.04 -9.13 -14.33
N LEU A 344 20.90 -8.18 -13.39
CA LEU A 344 21.83 -8.04 -12.28
C LEU A 344 21.94 -9.33 -11.44
N PRO A 345 23.15 -9.73 -11.02
CA PRO A 345 23.34 -10.77 -10.01
C PRO A 345 22.56 -10.46 -8.74
N HIS A 346 22.13 -11.49 -8.01
CA HIS A 346 21.31 -11.31 -6.80
C HIS A 346 21.95 -10.34 -5.79
N GLY A 347 23.26 -10.46 -5.54
CA GLY A 347 23.97 -9.54 -4.65
C GLY A 347 23.95 -8.07 -5.12
N GLU A 348 24.07 -7.83 -6.42
CA GLU A 348 24.00 -6.48 -6.98
C GLU A 348 22.58 -5.92 -6.97
N LYS A 349 21.55 -6.77 -7.17
CA LYS A 349 20.15 -6.40 -6.98
C LYS A 349 19.87 -5.98 -5.54
N MET A 350 20.39 -6.75 -4.58
CA MET A 350 20.26 -6.45 -3.16
C MET A 350 20.98 -5.15 -2.81
N GLY A 351 22.19 -4.92 -3.35
CA GLY A 351 22.91 -3.65 -3.19
C GLY A 351 22.15 -2.45 -3.77
N LEU A 352 21.61 -2.57 -4.99
CA LEU A 352 20.78 -1.53 -5.59
C LEU A 352 19.50 -1.25 -4.77
N LEU A 353 18.83 -2.30 -4.28
CA LEU A 353 17.67 -2.17 -3.39
C LEU A 353 18.03 -1.42 -2.10
N ALA A 354 19.20 -1.71 -1.53
CA ALA A 354 19.70 -1.05 -0.34
C ALA A 354 19.92 0.45 -0.58
N GLU A 355 20.63 0.80 -1.65
CA GLU A 355 20.90 2.19 -2.04
C GLU A 355 19.61 2.98 -2.32
N LEU A 356 18.64 2.38 -3.02
CA LEU A 356 17.34 3.01 -3.32
C LEU A 356 16.49 3.20 -2.07
N THR A 357 16.46 2.22 -1.17
CA THR A 357 15.71 2.32 0.09
C THR A 357 16.38 3.30 1.04
N ALA A 358 17.71 3.32 1.08
CA ALA A 358 18.47 4.22 1.93
C ALA A 358 18.32 5.68 1.49
N ILE A 359 18.49 6.00 0.20
CA ILE A 359 18.27 7.37 -0.27
C ILE A 359 16.81 7.82 -0.10
N SER A 360 15.89 6.86 0.08
CA SER A 360 14.54 6.95 0.63
C SER A 360 14.30 7.81 1.88
N LEU A 361 15.25 7.70 2.80
CA LEU A 361 15.03 7.93 4.21
C LEU A 361 15.01 9.43 4.55
N ASP A 362 13.94 9.88 5.20
CA ASP A 362 13.82 11.27 5.67
C ASP A 362 13.28 11.34 7.11
N VAL A 363 14.23 11.46 8.06
CA VAL A 363 14.00 11.63 9.51
C VAL A 363 14.38 13.04 9.96
N ARG A 364 14.56 13.98 9.02
CA ARG A 364 14.96 15.34 9.35
C ARG A 364 13.79 16.09 9.99
N GLU A 365 14.12 16.95 10.97
CA GLU A 365 13.18 17.76 11.73
C GLU A 365 13.57 19.24 11.66
N GLU A 366 12.72 20.07 11.03
CA GLU A 366 13.07 21.49 10.80
C GLU A 366 12.98 22.37 12.05
N ARG A 367 12.18 21.97 13.04
CA ARG A 367 11.90 22.77 14.24
C ARG A 367 11.87 21.86 15.46
N THR A 368 12.47 22.32 16.55
CA THR A 368 12.45 21.65 17.86
C THR A 368 11.03 21.45 18.44
N THR A 369 10.02 22.13 17.89
CA THR A 369 8.60 21.97 18.27
C THR A 369 7.84 20.97 17.39
N LEU A 370 8.44 20.47 16.30
CA LEU A 370 7.81 19.54 15.35
C LEU A 370 8.60 18.22 15.29
N ILE A 371 8.71 17.57 16.45
CA ILE A 371 9.40 16.28 16.61
C ILE A 371 8.52 15.16 16.04
N ARG A 372 9.07 14.39 15.10
CA ARG A 372 8.37 13.30 14.39
C ARG A 372 8.55 11.99 15.16
N ARG A 373 7.92 11.87 16.34
CA ARG A 373 8.12 10.75 17.30
C ARG A 373 8.09 9.36 16.65
N SER A 374 7.06 9.05 15.86
CA SER A 374 6.96 7.76 15.17
C SER A 374 8.11 7.52 14.18
N ALA A 375 8.56 8.55 13.47
CA ALA A 375 9.70 8.43 12.55
C ALA A 375 11.02 8.24 13.29
N ARG A 376 11.17 8.80 14.51
CA ARG A 376 12.34 8.57 15.36
C ARG A 376 12.36 7.13 15.91
N ALA A 377 11.20 6.58 16.28
CA ALA A 377 11.07 5.19 16.71
C ALA A 377 11.52 4.23 15.58
N GLU A 378 10.97 4.43 14.37
CA GLU A 378 11.38 3.68 13.18
C GLU A 378 12.88 3.84 12.88
N ALA A 379 13.43 5.06 13.00
CA ALA A 379 14.85 5.31 12.78
C ALA A 379 15.75 4.59 13.79
N ALA A 380 15.32 4.47 15.05
CA ALA A 380 16.05 3.76 16.09
C ALA A 380 16.09 2.25 15.84
N GLU A 381 14.97 1.66 15.40
CA GLU A 381 14.93 0.26 14.97
C GLU A 381 15.85 0.01 13.79
N LEU A 382 15.80 0.87 12.76
CA LEU A 382 16.68 0.76 11.60
C LEU A 382 18.15 0.89 11.99
N ALA A 383 18.48 1.83 12.88
CA ALA A 383 19.83 2.03 13.38
C ALA A 383 20.34 0.80 14.15
N ALA A 384 19.50 0.16 14.96
CA ALA A 384 19.85 -1.08 15.64
C ALA A 384 20.04 -2.24 14.65
N LEU A 385 19.18 -2.36 13.63
CA LEU A 385 19.25 -3.42 12.63
C LEU A 385 20.54 -3.37 11.80
N CYS A 386 20.97 -2.18 11.37
CA CYS A 386 22.19 -2.01 10.58
C CYS A 386 23.44 -1.69 11.42
N ALA A 387 23.32 -1.74 12.76
CA ALA A 387 24.38 -1.33 13.69
C ALA A 387 24.99 0.04 13.33
N ALA A 388 24.13 1.03 13.10
CA ALA A 388 24.51 2.34 12.60
C ALA A 388 25.45 3.06 13.57
N ASP A 389 26.65 3.39 13.08
CA ASP A 389 27.60 4.26 13.76
C ASP A 389 28.13 5.30 12.76
N ILE A 390 27.74 6.56 12.97
CA ILE A 390 28.12 7.65 12.09
C ILE A 390 29.64 7.90 12.09
N THR A 391 30.33 7.57 13.18
CA THR A 391 31.77 7.83 13.34
C THR A 391 32.64 6.96 12.43
N LEU A 392 32.10 5.83 11.95
CA LEU A 392 32.74 4.99 10.92
C LEU A 392 32.91 5.72 9.58
N HIS A 393 32.11 6.75 9.34
CA HIS A 393 32.03 7.43 8.05
C HIS A 393 32.32 8.93 8.16
N TRP A 394 31.98 9.57 9.27
CA TRP A 394 32.08 11.02 9.38
C TRP A 394 32.32 11.47 10.82
N THR A 395 33.13 12.52 10.96
CA THR A 395 33.32 13.27 12.21
C THR A 395 32.97 14.74 11.97
N PRO A 396 32.52 15.49 13.02
CA PRO A 396 32.20 16.91 12.93
C PRO A 396 33.21 17.77 12.16
N ASP A 397 32.75 18.36 11.07
CA ASP A 397 33.52 19.26 10.22
C ASP A 397 33.22 20.74 10.53
N ALA A 398 34.07 21.65 10.04
CA ALA A 398 33.90 23.08 10.26
C ALA A 398 32.50 23.58 9.85
N PRO A 399 31.94 23.21 8.68
CA PRO A 399 30.56 23.59 8.32
C PRO A 399 29.48 23.16 9.32
N PHE A 400 29.55 21.95 9.88
CA PHE A 400 28.61 21.50 10.93
C PHE A 400 28.79 22.27 12.24
N LEU A 401 30.04 22.61 12.59
CA LEU A 401 30.38 23.27 13.86
C LEU A 401 30.09 24.78 13.86
N GLN A 402 30.16 25.46 12.71
CA GLN A 402 29.96 26.91 12.60
C GLN A 402 28.64 27.45 13.21
N PRO A 403 27.48 26.79 13.05
CA PRO A 403 26.22 27.25 13.65
C PRO A 403 26.18 27.18 15.18
N HIS A 404 27.07 26.40 15.81
CA HIS A 404 27.08 26.21 17.26
C HIS A 404 27.54 27.48 18.00
N SER A 405 27.01 27.66 19.21
CA SER A 405 27.48 28.72 20.12
C SER A 405 28.84 28.35 20.71
N ARG A 406 29.61 29.34 21.18
CA ARG A 406 30.90 29.07 21.85
C ARG A 406 30.75 28.15 23.06
N GLY A 407 29.66 28.29 23.81
CA GLY A 407 29.37 27.43 24.96
C GLY A 407 29.20 25.97 24.56
N LEU A 408 28.42 25.70 23.50
CA LEU A 408 28.24 24.35 22.98
C LEU A 408 29.54 23.74 22.45
N LEU A 409 30.37 24.53 21.77
CA LEU A 409 31.68 24.07 21.28
C LEU A 409 32.63 23.68 22.43
N LEU A 410 32.61 24.42 23.54
CA LEU A 410 33.39 24.06 24.73
C LEU A 410 32.83 22.80 25.41
N GLY A 411 31.49 22.67 25.51
CA GLY A 411 30.85 21.46 26.02
C GLY A 411 31.16 20.21 25.18
N MET A 412 31.32 20.36 23.86
CA MET A 412 31.78 19.26 23.00
C MET A 412 33.23 18.84 23.31
N LEU A 413 34.13 19.78 23.63
CA LEU A 413 35.50 19.43 24.05
C LEU A 413 35.51 18.67 25.38
N GLU A 414 34.65 19.07 26.31
CA GLU A 414 34.44 18.37 27.58
C GLU A 414 33.89 16.95 27.36
N ALA A 415 32.86 16.80 26.52
CA ALA A 415 32.29 15.48 26.17
C ALA A 415 33.32 14.55 25.49
N MET A 416 34.31 15.09 24.79
CA MET A 416 35.43 14.34 24.19
C MET A 416 36.57 14.02 25.18
N GLY A 417 36.54 14.57 26.39
CA GLY A 417 37.68 14.53 27.33
C GLY A 417 38.90 15.30 26.83
N ALA A 418 38.70 16.34 26.02
CA ALA A 418 39.72 17.17 25.37
C ALA A 418 39.76 18.61 25.93
N GLU A 419 39.43 18.78 27.21
CA GLU A 419 39.44 20.08 27.88
C GLU A 419 40.83 20.71 27.86
N ASP A 420 40.91 21.97 27.40
CA ASP A 420 42.11 22.78 27.46
C ASP A 420 41.71 24.22 27.82
N ASP A 421 42.33 24.77 28.86
CA ASP A 421 42.09 26.16 29.31
C ASP A 421 42.34 27.18 28.18
N ARG A 422 43.22 26.85 27.23
CA ARG A 422 43.51 27.69 26.05
C ARG A 422 42.28 27.81 25.14
N ALA A 423 41.41 26.80 25.06
CA ALA A 423 40.23 26.81 24.20
C ALA A 423 39.26 27.95 24.54
N ARG A 424 39.19 28.35 25.82
CA ARG A 424 38.34 29.48 26.27
C ARG A 424 38.77 30.83 25.69
N SER A 425 40.07 30.97 25.37
CA SER A 425 40.67 32.21 24.84
C SER A 425 40.67 32.31 23.31
N LEU A 426 40.46 31.21 22.59
CA LEU A 426 40.44 31.17 21.12
C LEU A 426 39.27 31.95 20.53
N LYS A 427 39.39 32.49 19.32
CA LYS A 427 38.24 33.08 18.59
C LYS A 427 37.29 31.98 18.10
N LYS A 428 36.04 32.32 17.74
CA LYS A 428 35.04 31.31 17.34
C LYS A 428 35.51 30.43 16.17
N ALA A 429 36.11 31.02 15.14
CA ALA A 429 36.62 30.25 13.99
C ALA A 429 37.77 29.30 14.40
N GLU A 430 38.74 29.80 15.16
CA GLU A 430 39.86 28.98 15.69
C GLU A 430 39.37 27.85 16.62
N LEU A 431 38.33 28.12 17.42
CA LEU A 431 37.69 27.12 18.27
C LEU A 431 36.96 26.05 17.44
N VAL A 432 36.31 26.42 16.34
CA VAL A 432 35.67 25.48 15.40
C VAL A 432 36.72 24.55 14.79
N ASP A 433 37.84 25.11 14.30
CA ASP A 433 38.92 24.32 13.70
C ASP A 433 39.54 23.36 14.73
N TRP A 434 39.77 23.84 15.95
CA TRP A 434 40.27 23.02 17.05
C TRP A 434 39.32 21.88 17.42
N VAL A 435 38.01 22.15 17.53
CA VAL A 435 37.01 21.10 17.84
C VAL A 435 36.96 20.05 16.72
N ALA A 436 37.03 20.45 15.45
CA ALA A 436 37.08 19.53 14.32
C ALA A 436 38.32 18.62 14.37
N GLU A 437 39.50 19.18 14.67
CA GLU A 437 40.73 18.40 14.82
C GLU A 437 40.66 17.41 16.00
N GLN A 438 40.12 17.84 17.15
CA GLN A 438 39.96 16.96 18.31
C GLN A 438 38.94 15.84 18.03
N ALA A 439 37.86 16.13 17.31
CA ALA A 439 36.85 15.12 16.94
C ALA A 439 37.41 14.10 15.94
N ALA A 440 38.15 14.56 14.92
CA ALA A 440 38.78 13.68 13.93
C ALA A 440 39.84 12.76 14.57
N SER A 441 40.70 13.30 15.45
CA SER A 441 41.75 12.52 16.12
C SER A 441 41.22 11.44 17.07
N ARG A 442 39.96 11.55 17.50
CA ARG A 442 39.30 10.62 18.43
C ARG A 442 38.20 9.78 17.78
N THR A 443 37.93 9.94 16.49
CA THR A 443 36.81 9.29 15.79
C THR A 443 35.50 9.53 16.56
N TRP A 444 35.23 10.78 16.90
CA TRP A 444 34.10 11.15 17.77
C TRP A 444 33.00 11.89 17.00
N ALA A 445 31.75 11.64 17.38
CA ALA A 445 30.58 12.43 16.97
C ALA A 445 29.67 12.71 18.19
N PRO A 446 28.91 13.82 18.19
CA PRO A 446 27.95 14.12 19.24
C PRO A 446 26.89 13.02 19.39
N ALA A 447 26.56 12.66 20.63
CA ALA A 447 25.55 11.63 20.92
C ALA A 447 24.18 11.96 20.31
N GLY A 448 23.81 13.24 20.24
CA GLY A 448 22.58 13.71 19.60
C GLY A 448 22.51 13.51 18.07
N LEU A 449 23.55 12.95 17.44
CA LEU A 449 23.53 12.50 16.04
C LEU A 449 23.29 10.99 15.89
N SER A 450 23.26 10.24 17.01
CA SER A 450 22.92 8.82 17.02
C SER A 450 21.41 8.63 17.02
N TRP A 451 20.92 7.69 16.19
CA TRP A 451 19.56 7.18 16.27
C TRP A 451 19.46 5.91 17.13
N ALA A 452 20.59 5.24 17.39
CA ALA A 452 20.61 4.16 18.35
C ALA A 452 20.37 4.76 19.75
N GLY A 453 19.39 4.22 20.48
CA GLY A 453 19.05 4.66 21.83
C GLY A 453 20.28 4.68 22.74
N SER A 454 20.34 5.65 23.65
CA SER A 454 21.42 5.76 24.61
C SER A 454 21.40 4.53 25.53
N PRO A 455 22.49 3.77 25.70
CA PRO A 455 22.55 2.64 26.64
C PRO A 455 22.45 3.05 28.12
N GLN A 456 22.17 4.33 28.41
CA GLN A 456 22.17 4.91 29.75
C GLN A 456 20.75 5.21 30.28
N ASP A 457 19.71 5.03 29.47
CA ASP A 457 18.31 5.22 29.87
C ASP A 457 17.66 3.92 30.42
N ASP A 458 18.37 2.80 30.42
CA ASP A 458 17.88 1.49 30.90
C ASP A 458 17.86 1.35 32.44
N ALA A 459 18.18 2.40 33.21
CA ALA A 459 18.37 2.28 34.66
C ALA A 459 17.41 3.07 35.56
N ASP A 460 16.70 4.09 35.09
CA ASP A 460 15.87 4.94 35.96
C ASP A 460 14.53 5.33 35.32
N GLU A 461 13.61 4.36 35.19
CA GLU A 461 12.17 4.66 35.12
C GLU A 461 11.36 3.43 35.57
N ALA A 462 11.50 3.09 36.86
CA ALA A 462 10.49 2.33 37.56
C ALA A 462 9.31 3.27 37.87
N ASP A 463 8.21 3.06 37.15
CA ASP A 463 6.82 3.45 37.41
C ASP A 463 6.58 4.15 38.77
N ASP A 464 6.46 5.47 38.74
CA ASP A 464 5.83 6.24 39.81
C ASP A 464 4.78 7.16 39.17
N ARG A 465 3.75 6.54 38.57
CA ARG A 465 2.51 7.23 38.23
C ARG A 465 1.74 7.52 39.51
N PRO A 466 1.42 8.79 39.84
CA PRO A 466 0.42 9.05 40.85
C PRO A 466 -0.94 8.59 40.33
N ILE A 467 -1.57 7.70 41.09
CA ILE A 467 -2.98 7.36 40.98
C ILE A 467 -3.77 8.63 41.34
N ASP A 468 -4.52 9.20 40.40
CA ASP A 468 -5.64 10.08 40.71
C ASP A 468 -6.92 9.48 40.12
N GLU A 469 -7.65 8.78 41.00
CA GLU A 469 -9.07 8.51 40.83
C GLU A 469 -9.86 9.78 41.19
N GLN A 470 -10.47 10.44 40.19
CA GLN A 470 -11.89 10.80 40.19
C GLN A 470 -12.23 11.70 38.99
N ASP A 471 -12.95 11.09 38.04
CA ASP A 471 -13.83 11.80 37.11
C ASP A 471 -14.94 12.53 37.87
N PRO A 472 -15.40 13.68 37.34
CA PRO A 472 -16.83 13.78 37.11
C PRO A 472 -17.14 14.12 35.65
N ALA A 473 -17.92 13.21 35.08
CA ALA A 473 -18.87 13.36 33.97
C ALA A 473 -19.16 14.80 33.50
N PHE A 474 -19.10 15.00 32.19
CA PHE A 474 -20.06 15.83 31.47
C PHE A 474 -20.40 15.21 30.12
N ASP A 475 -21.64 14.70 30.05
CA ASP A 475 -22.39 14.46 28.82
C ASP A 475 -22.74 15.79 28.14
N ASP A 476 -22.60 15.77 26.82
CA ASP A 476 -23.54 16.16 25.76
C ASP A 476 -24.16 17.58 25.65
N ASP A 477 -24.49 17.86 24.39
CA ASP A 477 -25.44 18.81 23.82
C ASP A 477 -24.95 20.22 23.44
N GLY A 478 -24.74 20.37 22.13
CA GLY A 478 -24.81 21.65 21.44
C GLY A 478 -26.23 22.23 21.48
N VAL A 479 -26.39 23.41 22.09
CA VAL A 479 -27.46 24.35 21.77
C VAL A 479 -26.85 25.75 21.65
N GLY A 480 -26.98 26.34 20.46
CA GLY A 480 -26.45 27.67 20.17
C GLY A 480 -27.11 28.76 21.02
N ALA A 481 -26.30 29.49 21.78
CA ALA A 481 -26.73 30.71 22.46
C ALA A 481 -26.29 31.94 21.66
N PHE A 482 -27.23 32.53 20.92
CA PHE A 482 -27.09 33.89 20.36
C PHE A 482 -27.09 34.90 21.52
N ALA A 483 -26.02 35.68 21.65
CA ALA A 483 -26.00 36.81 22.58
C ALA A 483 -26.80 37.98 21.97
N VAL A 484 -28.02 38.19 22.46
CA VAL A 484 -28.81 39.39 22.15
C VAL A 484 -28.16 40.59 22.85
N THR A 485 -27.71 41.56 22.06
CA THR A 485 -27.15 42.80 22.62
C THR A 485 -28.26 43.69 23.17
N PRO A 486 -27.96 44.62 24.08
CA PRO A 486 -28.96 45.58 24.60
C PRO A 486 -29.69 46.40 23.53
N ALA A 487 -29.11 46.53 22.33
CA ALA A 487 -29.75 47.15 21.17
C ALA A 487 -30.80 46.23 20.49
N GLY A 488 -30.63 44.91 20.58
CA GLY A 488 -31.60 43.92 20.11
C GLY A 488 -32.80 43.74 21.06
N GLU A 489 -32.61 44.02 22.35
CA GLU A 489 -33.67 43.94 23.37
C GLU A 489 -34.67 45.11 23.25
N ALA A 490 -34.20 46.30 22.85
CA ALA A 490 -35.06 47.48 22.63
C ALA A 490 -35.90 47.43 21.34
N ALA A 491 -35.66 46.46 20.46
CA ALA A 491 -36.37 46.30 19.20
C ALA A 491 -37.57 45.32 19.30
N LEU A 492 -37.77 44.66 20.44
CA LEU A 492 -38.67 43.51 20.58
C LEU A 492 -39.92 43.73 21.45
N ASP A 493 -40.23 44.92 21.94
CA ASP A 493 -41.55 45.20 22.52
C ASP A 493 -41.89 46.72 22.51
N PRO A 494 -43.13 47.18 22.21
CA PRO A 494 -44.38 46.48 22.51
C PRO A 494 -45.44 46.45 21.39
N ALA A 495 -46.08 45.29 21.21
CA ALA A 495 -47.47 45.21 20.78
C ALA A 495 -48.11 43.89 21.25
N ALA A 496 -48.69 43.90 22.46
CA ALA A 496 -50.00 43.29 22.71
C ALA A 496 -50.43 43.53 24.17
N ALA A 497 -51.29 44.52 24.35
CA ALA A 497 -52.56 44.23 25.03
C ALA A 497 -53.56 43.80 23.96
#